data_AF-A0A7Y4Y706-F1
#
_entry.id   AF-A0A7Y4Y706-F1
#
_cell.length_a   1.000
_cell.length_b   1.000
_cell.length_c   1.000
_cell.angle_alpha   90.00
_cell.angle_beta   90.00
_cell.angle_gamma   90.00
#
_symmetry.space_group_name_H-M   'P 1'
#
loop_
_entity.id
_entity.type
_entity.pdbx_description
1 polymer ?
#
loop_
_entity_poly.entity_id
_entity_poly.type
_entity_poly.pdbx_seq_one_letter_code
_entity_poly.pdbx_strand_id
1 'polypeptide(L)'
;MDQLFKLQNEKTWKTLLLTGNNIMLVNKSYNSPEEFLEKFSEKGLLKERLEISVLDISKIVHPEKEAKTVTITYPKKDKVTELPLVFETEAEQEQFIIAVSKPRKMTATSQQVSLLKAISSPLIGLGITALLSFIVYEDAQIIEMGGEVNTSGRKSLYKKLFAWLAETLGTQGTLAVGIGIGLVCAYFIYKNLQLRPVEIVYV
;
A
#
# COMPACT_ATOMS: atom_id res chain seq x y z
N MET A 1 2.43 3.22 -30.68
CA MET A 1 1.93 1.86 -30.45
C MET A 1 1.23 1.89 -29.12
N ASP A 2 -0.02 1.48 -29.08
CA ASP A 2 -0.82 1.47 -27.86
C ASP A 2 -0.63 0.11 -27.18
N GLN A 3 -0.28 0.12 -25.90
CA GLN A 3 0.01 -1.09 -25.12
C GLN A 3 -0.91 -1.15 -23.91
N LEU A 4 -1.64 -2.25 -23.78
CA LEU A 4 -2.56 -2.51 -22.68
C LEU A 4 -1.87 -3.37 -21.64
N PHE A 5 -1.92 -2.94 -20.38
CA PHE A 5 -1.39 -3.66 -19.23
C PHE A 5 -2.52 -3.94 -18.24
N LYS A 6 -2.57 -5.17 -17.75
CA LYS A 6 -3.45 -5.55 -16.65
C LYS A 6 -2.74 -5.26 -15.33
N LEU A 7 -3.48 -4.69 -14.39
CA LEU A 7 -2.97 -4.30 -13.09
C LEU A 7 -3.61 -5.12 -11.99
N GLN A 8 -2.81 -5.46 -10.98
CA GLN A 8 -3.21 -6.20 -9.78
C GLN A 8 -3.41 -5.27 -8.57
N ASN A 9 -3.62 -3.96 -8.77
CA ASN A 9 -3.95 -3.07 -7.67
C ASN A 9 -5.33 -3.46 -7.10
N GLU A 10 -5.37 -3.89 -5.83
CA GLU A 10 -6.55 -4.56 -5.25
C GLU A 10 -7.84 -3.72 -5.26
N LYS A 11 -7.77 -2.38 -5.38
CA LYS A 11 -8.95 -1.51 -5.21
C LYS A 11 -9.08 -0.30 -6.14
N THR A 12 -8.02 0.12 -6.83
CA THR A 12 -8.02 1.41 -7.55
C THR A 12 -7.96 1.25 -9.06
N TRP A 13 -6.96 0.55 -9.57
CA TRP A 13 -6.68 0.49 -11.01
C TRP A 13 -6.53 -0.95 -11.48
N LYS A 14 -7.29 -1.35 -12.50
CA LYS A 14 -7.29 -2.72 -13.02
C LYS A 14 -6.69 -2.82 -14.42
N THR A 15 -6.69 -1.72 -15.16
CA THR A 15 -6.12 -1.69 -16.50
C THR A 15 -5.48 -0.35 -16.76
N LEU A 16 -4.32 -0.40 -17.40
CA LEU A 16 -3.53 0.73 -17.86
C LEU A 16 -3.38 0.61 -19.38
N LEU A 17 -3.74 1.66 -20.11
CA LEU A 17 -3.41 1.81 -21.52
C LEU A 17 -2.31 2.85 -21.66
N LEU A 18 -1.15 2.42 -22.15
CA LEU A 18 -0.06 3.30 -22.51
C LEU A 18 -0.19 3.63 -23.99
N THR A 19 -0.46 4.90 -24.26
CA THR A 19 -0.39 5.47 -25.61
C THR A 19 0.95 6.18 -25.77
N GLY A 20 1.27 6.64 -26.99
CA GLY A 20 2.54 7.34 -27.24
C GLY A 20 2.80 8.54 -26.32
N ASN A 21 1.74 9.23 -25.89
CA ASN A 21 1.85 10.46 -25.09
C ASN A 21 1.21 10.38 -23.70
N ASN A 22 0.27 9.44 -23.48
CA ASN A 22 -0.54 9.42 -22.27
C ASN A 22 -0.60 8.02 -21.65
N ILE A 23 -0.61 8.00 -20.31
CA ILE A 23 -0.99 6.86 -19.48
C ILE A 23 -2.46 7.03 -19.10
N MET A 24 -3.29 6.09 -19.51
CA MET A 24 -4.71 6.07 -19.18
C MET A 24 -5.00 4.90 -18.24
N LEU A 25 -5.70 5.16 -17.15
CA LEU A 25 -5.98 4.19 -16.09
C LEU A 25 -7.46 4.14 -15.77
N VAL A 26 -7.96 2.94 -15.50
CA VAL A 26 -9.36 2.67 -15.17
C VAL A 26 -9.48 1.57 -14.12
N ASN A 27 -10.51 1.69 -13.28
CA ASN A 27 -10.84 0.73 -12.22
C ASN A 27 -11.57 -0.54 -12.72
N LYS A 28 -11.61 -0.77 -14.04
CA LYS A 28 -12.24 -1.93 -14.70
C LYS A 28 -11.22 -2.68 -15.54
N SER A 29 -11.40 -4.00 -15.65
CA SER A 29 -10.56 -4.85 -16.48
C SER A 29 -11.02 -4.79 -17.94
N TYR A 30 -10.08 -4.66 -18.86
CA TYR A 30 -10.30 -4.73 -20.31
C TYR A 30 -9.33 -5.71 -20.95
N ASN A 31 -9.69 -6.27 -22.11
CA ASN A 31 -8.85 -7.26 -22.80
C ASN A 31 -8.24 -6.74 -24.10
N SER A 32 -8.74 -5.63 -24.65
CA SER A 32 -8.16 -5.01 -25.85
C SER A 32 -8.01 -3.48 -25.71
N PRO A 33 -7.02 -2.88 -26.40
CA PRO A 33 -6.88 -1.42 -26.48
C PRO A 33 -8.13 -0.71 -27.02
N GLU A 34 -8.79 -1.29 -28.03
CA GLU A 34 -9.96 -0.70 -28.69
C GLU A 34 -11.15 -0.65 -27.73
N GLU A 35 -11.41 -1.77 -27.03
CA GLU A 35 -12.44 -1.86 -26.01
C GLU A 35 -12.17 -0.85 -24.88
N PHE A 36 -10.91 -0.75 -24.47
CA PHE A 36 -10.50 0.21 -23.45
C PHE A 36 -10.84 1.64 -23.86
N LEU A 37 -10.46 2.08 -25.07
CA LEU A 37 -10.63 3.45 -25.55
C LEU A 37 -12.11 3.82 -25.73
N GLU A 38 -12.91 2.93 -26.29
CA GLU A 38 -14.36 3.11 -26.43
C GLU A 38 -14.98 3.38 -25.06
N LYS A 39 -14.70 2.51 -24.09
CA LYS A 39 -15.24 2.63 -22.73
C LYS A 39 -14.56 3.73 -21.92
N PHE A 40 -13.35 4.16 -22.26
CA PHE A 40 -12.65 5.25 -21.57
C PHE A 40 -13.37 6.58 -21.79
N SER A 41 -14.08 6.75 -22.91
CA SER A 41 -14.83 7.96 -23.23
C SER A 41 -16.20 8.01 -22.54
N GLU A 42 -16.90 6.88 -22.39
CA GLU A 42 -18.29 6.79 -21.89
C GLU A 42 -18.47 7.19 -20.40
N LYS A 43 -18.78 8.45 -20.05
CA LYS A 43 -18.93 8.85 -18.64
C LYS A 43 -19.88 7.91 -17.86
N GLY A 44 -19.36 7.21 -16.85
CA GLY A 44 -20.13 6.32 -15.98
C GLY A 44 -19.88 6.64 -14.51
N LEU A 45 -20.95 6.66 -13.70
CA LEU A 45 -20.93 7.09 -12.29
C LEU A 45 -19.98 6.28 -11.38
N LEU A 46 -19.65 5.05 -11.74
CA LEU A 46 -18.78 4.15 -10.95
C LEU A 46 -17.41 3.91 -11.59
N LYS A 47 -17.11 4.58 -12.70
CA LYS A 47 -15.84 4.38 -13.42
C LYS A 47 -14.87 5.50 -13.05
N GLU A 48 -13.90 5.17 -12.22
CA GLU A 48 -12.76 6.04 -11.97
C GLU A 48 -11.83 6.01 -13.17
N ARG A 49 -11.35 7.20 -13.54
CA ARG A 49 -10.48 7.42 -14.70
C ARG A 49 -9.36 8.34 -14.28
N LEU A 50 -8.18 8.04 -14.81
CA LEU A 50 -7.03 8.90 -14.66
C LEU A 50 -6.28 8.91 -15.98
N GLU A 51 -5.98 10.11 -16.46
CA GLU A 51 -5.15 10.34 -17.63
C GLU A 51 -3.97 11.18 -17.19
N ILE A 52 -2.77 10.75 -17.54
CA ILE A 52 -1.50 11.39 -17.16
C ILE A 52 -0.68 11.49 -18.43
N SER A 53 -0.13 12.67 -18.75
CA SER A 53 0.85 12.72 -19.84
C SER A 53 2.14 12.03 -19.42
N VAL A 54 2.72 11.24 -20.32
CA VAL A 54 4.05 10.63 -20.15
C VAL A 54 5.10 11.72 -19.86
N LEU A 55 4.93 12.91 -20.46
CA LEU A 55 5.82 14.06 -20.25
C LEU A 55 5.67 14.71 -18.87
N ASP A 56 4.63 14.40 -18.10
CA ASP A 56 4.42 14.92 -16.74
C ASP A 56 5.05 14.04 -15.65
N ILE A 57 5.48 12.82 -15.98
CA ILE A 57 6.05 11.84 -15.03
C ILE A 57 7.48 12.20 -14.58
N SER A 58 7.59 13.00 -13.54
CA SER A 58 8.87 13.44 -12.98
C SER A 58 9.80 12.34 -12.45
N LYS A 59 9.26 11.19 -12.00
CA LYS A 59 10.04 10.12 -11.36
C LYS A 59 9.37 8.77 -11.51
N ILE A 60 10.16 7.71 -11.72
CA ILE A 60 9.72 6.31 -11.67
C ILE A 60 10.57 5.59 -10.63
N VAL A 61 9.94 4.83 -9.73
CA VAL A 61 10.62 4.06 -8.68
C VAL A 61 10.12 2.63 -8.72
N HIS A 62 11.02 1.65 -8.70
CA HIS A 62 10.63 0.26 -8.41
C HIS A 62 11.62 -0.39 -7.45
N PRO A 63 11.18 -1.32 -6.59
CA PRO A 63 12.09 -2.08 -5.76
C PRO A 63 12.97 -2.98 -6.63
N GLU A 64 14.24 -3.13 -6.27
CA GLU A 64 15.18 -4.00 -7.00
C GLU A 64 14.78 -5.49 -6.91
N LYS A 65 14.13 -5.90 -5.83
CA LYS A 65 13.74 -7.29 -5.55
C LYS A 65 12.25 -7.59 -5.74
N GLU A 66 11.41 -6.58 -5.91
CA GLU A 66 9.97 -6.75 -6.17
C GLU A 66 9.66 -6.34 -7.61
N ALA A 67 9.81 -7.28 -8.52
CA ALA A 67 9.85 -7.00 -9.94
C ALA A 67 8.49 -6.63 -10.59
N LYS A 68 7.41 -6.57 -9.80
CA LYS A 68 6.05 -6.29 -10.30
C LYS A 68 5.51 -4.92 -9.92
N THR A 69 6.19 -4.18 -9.04
CA THR A 69 5.68 -2.92 -8.49
C THR A 69 6.43 -1.75 -9.08
N VAL A 70 5.70 -0.71 -9.47
CA VAL A 70 6.27 0.57 -9.95
C VAL A 70 5.49 1.70 -9.32
N THR A 71 6.19 2.72 -8.85
CA THR A 71 5.58 3.97 -8.41
C THR A 71 5.98 5.08 -9.37
N ILE A 72 4.99 5.71 -9.99
CA ILE A 72 5.21 6.90 -10.83
C ILE A 72 4.86 8.17 -10.05
N THR A 73 5.62 9.24 -10.26
CA THR A 73 5.40 10.54 -9.63
C THR A 73 5.04 11.57 -10.69
N TYR A 74 3.88 12.20 -10.54
CA TYR A 74 3.34 13.16 -11.50
C TYR A 74 2.62 14.34 -10.81
N PRO A 75 2.56 15.52 -11.43
CA PRO A 75 1.81 16.66 -10.91
C PRO A 75 0.30 16.45 -11.05
N LYS A 76 -0.45 16.77 -9.98
CA LYS A 76 -1.92 16.80 -9.97
C LYS A 76 -2.41 17.99 -9.16
N LYS A 77 -2.98 18.99 -9.83
CA LYS A 77 -3.55 20.21 -9.21
C LYS A 77 -2.62 20.81 -8.15
N ASP A 78 -1.41 21.17 -8.58
CA ASP A 78 -0.35 21.79 -7.77
C ASP A 78 0.27 20.90 -6.67
N LYS A 79 -0.05 19.61 -6.65
CA LYS A 79 0.59 18.63 -5.74
C LYS A 79 1.32 17.57 -6.54
N VAL A 80 2.53 17.23 -6.07
CA VAL A 80 3.24 16.05 -6.54
C VAL A 80 2.52 14.82 -5.98
N THR A 81 2.09 13.93 -6.86
CA THR A 81 1.33 12.72 -6.51
C THR A 81 2.10 11.48 -6.90
N GLU A 82 2.21 10.54 -5.96
CA GLU A 82 2.73 9.20 -6.22
C GLU A 82 1.57 8.26 -6.58
N LEU A 83 1.77 7.43 -7.61
CA LEU A 83 0.83 6.40 -8.01
C LEU A 83 1.55 5.04 -8.07
N PRO A 84 1.27 4.13 -7.14
CA PRO A 84 1.73 2.76 -7.22
C PRO A 84 0.93 1.98 -8.27
N LEU A 85 1.61 1.20 -9.08
CA LEU A 85 1.12 0.30 -10.12
C LEU A 85 1.68 -1.08 -9.84
N VAL A 86 0.83 -2.09 -9.88
CA VAL A 86 1.23 -3.50 -9.71
C VAL A 86 0.90 -4.24 -10.99
N PHE A 87 1.90 -4.70 -11.72
CA PHE A 87 1.75 -5.42 -12.98
C PHE A 87 1.53 -6.92 -12.75
N GLU A 88 0.93 -7.63 -13.71
CA GLU A 88 0.76 -9.08 -13.60
C GLU A 88 2.10 -9.81 -13.69
N THR A 89 3.00 -9.31 -14.56
CA THR A 89 4.32 -9.88 -14.81
C THR A 89 5.44 -8.84 -14.70
N GLU A 90 6.65 -9.33 -14.44
CA GLU A 90 7.88 -8.51 -14.47
C GLU A 90 8.17 -7.98 -15.88
N ALA A 91 7.96 -8.79 -16.92
CA ALA A 91 8.16 -8.36 -18.30
C ALA A 91 7.25 -7.16 -18.69
N GLU A 92 5.99 -7.17 -18.24
CA GLU A 92 5.08 -6.02 -18.43
C GLU A 92 5.56 -4.77 -17.70
N GLN A 93 6.06 -4.95 -16.48
CA GLN A 93 6.63 -3.88 -15.68
C GLN A 93 7.85 -3.25 -16.39
N GLU A 94 8.77 -4.06 -16.89
CA GLU A 94 9.95 -3.59 -17.60
C GLU A 94 9.58 -2.88 -18.90
N GLN A 95 8.63 -3.43 -19.66
CA GLN A 95 8.12 -2.80 -20.89
C GLN A 95 7.53 -1.41 -20.60
N PHE A 96 6.73 -1.30 -19.53
CA PHE A 96 6.19 -0.02 -19.09
C PHE A 96 7.31 0.97 -18.71
N ILE A 97 8.29 0.56 -17.91
CA ILE A 97 9.42 1.42 -17.52
C ILE A 97 10.17 1.90 -18.75
N ILE A 98 10.52 1.02 -19.69
CA ILE A 98 11.25 1.38 -20.90
C ILE A 98 10.44 2.37 -21.74
N ALA A 99 9.15 2.12 -21.91
CA ALA A 99 8.29 2.94 -22.73
C ALA A 99 8.09 4.35 -22.16
N VAL A 100 8.09 4.50 -20.82
CA VAL A 100 7.95 5.80 -20.15
C VAL A 100 9.29 6.53 -19.96
N SER A 101 10.36 5.82 -19.61
CA SER A 101 11.67 6.40 -19.30
C SER A 101 12.45 6.84 -20.55
N LYS A 102 12.36 6.06 -21.65
CA LYS A 102 13.15 6.29 -22.87
C LYS A 102 12.82 7.61 -23.57
N PRO A 103 11.54 8.00 -23.78
CA PRO A 103 11.20 9.30 -24.38
C PRO A 103 11.69 10.49 -23.55
N ARG A 104 11.78 10.30 -22.23
CA ARG A 104 12.22 11.31 -21.27
C ARG A 104 13.72 11.33 -21.03
N LYS A 105 14.48 10.37 -21.58
CA LYS A 105 15.91 10.17 -21.31
C LYS A 105 16.22 10.08 -19.81
N MET A 106 15.33 9.46 -19.04
CA MET A 106 15.54 9.32 -17.59
C MET A 106 16.74 8.43 -17.32
N THR A 107 17.45 8.72 -16.24
CA THR A 107 18.63 7.96 -15.84
C THR A 107 18.32 7.08 -14.64
N ALA A 108 18.66 5.79 -14.74
CA ALA A 108 18.46 4.83 -13.66
C ALA A 108 19.58 4.97 -12.62
N THR A 109 19.20 5.21 -11.37
CA THR A 109 20.12 5.22 -10.22
C THR A 109 19.60 4.25 -9.17
N SER A 110 20.47 3.36 -8.71
CA SER A 110 20.19 2.50 -7.57
C SER A 110 20.42 3.28 -6.27
N GLN A 111 19.40 3.37 -5.43
CA GLN A 111 19.48 4.07 -4.15
C GLN A 111 18.89 3.24 -3.01
N GLN A 112 19.42 3.44 -1.81
CA GLN A 112 18.84 2.85 -0.61
C GLN A 112 17.58 3.61 -0.20
N VAL A 113 16.53 2.87 0.14
CA VAL A 113 15.31 3.43 0.70
C VAL A 113 15.64 4.18 2.00
N SER A 114 14.98 5.32 2.23
CA SER A 114 15.17 6.11 3.44
C SER A 114 14.78 5.32 4.70
N LEU A 115 15.49 5.56 5.80
CA LEU A 115 15.30 4.85 7.07
C LEU A 115 13.83 4.89 7.54
N LEU A 116 13.22 6.07 7.49
CA LEU A 116 11.83 6.27 7.91
C LEU A 116 10.85 5.47 7.04
N LYS A 117 11.08 5.43 5.71
CA LYS A 117 10.23 4.66 4.80
C LYS A 117 10.38 3.15 5.06
N ALA A 118 11.60 2.67 5.30
CA ALA A 118 11.89 1.26 5.59
C ALA A 118 11.27 0.73 6.90
N ILE A 119 11.15 1.58 7.94
CA ILE A 119 10.60 1.19 9.24
C ILE A 119 9.14 1.58 9.44
N SER A 120 8.56 2.38 8.54
CA SER A 120 7.19 2.93 8.69
C SER A 120 6.13 1.85 8.92
N SER A 121 6.12 0.79 8.12
CA SER A 121 5.16 -0.31 8.23
C SER A 121 5.23 -1.05 9.58
N PRO A 122 6.38 -1.60 10.02
CA PRO A 122 6.45 -2.25 11.32
C PRO A 122 6.24 -1.28 12.49
N LEU A 123 6.57 0.00 12.32
CA LEU A 123 6.29 1.03 13.33
C LEU A 123 4.79 1.28 13.50
N ILE A 124 4.02 1.34 12.41
CA ILE A 124 2.55 1.44 12.46
C ILE A 124 1.96 0.19 13.12
N GLY A 125 2.44 -1.01 12.75
CA GLY A 125 2.02 -2.26 13.36
C GLY A 125 2.27 -2.30 14.87
N LEU A 126 3.43 -1.81 15.31
CA LEU A 126 3.76 -1.67 16.73
C LEU A 126 2.80 -0.70 17.43
N GLY A 127 2.53 0.47 16.82
CA GLY A 127 1.59 1.45 17.38
C GLY A 127 0.18 0.90 17.55
N ILE A 128 -0.34 0.19 16.55
CA ILE A 128 -1.66 -0.47 16.61
C ILE A 128 -1.67 -1.54 17.69
N THR A 129 -0.64 -2.38 17.75
CA THR A 129 -0.52 -3.44 18.75
C THR A 129 -0.50 -2.86 20.16
N ALA A 130 0.33 -1.84 20.40
CA ALA A 130 0.41 -1.18 21.70
C ALA A 130 -0.94 -0.61 22.14
N LEU A 131 -1.67 0.05 21.22
CA LEU A 131 -3.00 0.59 21.50
C LEU A 131 -4.01 -0.51 21.83
N LEU A 132 -4.05 -1.59 21.04
CA LEU A 132 -4.98 -2.70 21.28
C LEU A 132 -4.65 -3.45 22.57
N SER A 133 -3.37 -3.73 22.84
CA SER A 133 -2.93 -4.34 24.08
C SER A 133 -3.27 -3.49 25.30
N PHE A 134 -3.17 -2.16 25.19
CA PHE A 134 -3.57 -1.24 26.26
C PHE A 134 -5.06 -1.33 26.56
N ILE A 135 -5.92 -1.31 25.53
CA ILE A 135 -7.38 -1.41 25.71
C ILE A 135 -7.76 -2.75 26.36
N VAL A 136 -7.20 -3.86 25.87
CA VAL A 136 -7.48 -5.19 26.43
C VAL A 136 -6.96 -5.29 27.87
N TYR A 137 -5.84 -4.65 28.18
CA TYR A 137 -5.25 -4.65 29.51
C TYR A 137 -6.13 -3.91 30.53
N GLU A 138 -6.69 -2.75 30.16
CA GLU A 138 -7.64 -2.03 31.01
C GLU A 138 -8.90 -2.88 31.29
N ASP A 139 -9.49 -3.47 30.26
CA ASP A 139 -10.66 -4.35 30.42
C ASP A 139 -10.31 -5.57 31.31
N ALA A 140 -9.14 -6.18 31.13
CA ALA A 140 -8.69 -7.31 31.94
C ALA A 140 -8.50 -6.94 33.41
N GLN A 141 -7.96 -5.75 33.70
CA GLN A 141 -7.83 -5.25 35.06
C GLN A 141 -9.20 -5.02 35.73
N ILE A 142 -10.16 -4.45 35.00
CA ILE A 142 -11.52 -4.23 35.52
C ILE A 142 -12.16 -5.56 35.91
N ILE A 143 -12.04 -6.57 35.05
CA ILE A 143 -12.58 -7.92 35.28
C ILE A 143 -11.87 -8.61 36.44
N GLU A 144 -10.55 -8.49 36.53
CA GLU A 144 -9.75 -9.04 37.63
C GLU A 144 -10.14 -8.44 38.99
N MET A 145 -10.53 -7.15 39.02
CA MET A 145 -11.07 -6.47 40.20
C MET A 145 -12.53 -6.85 40.52
N GLY A 146 -13.15 -7.75 39.75
CA GLY A 146 -14.54 -8.16 39.92
C GLY A 146 -15.57 -7.17 39.35
N GLY A 147 -15.13 -6.23 38.50
CA GLY A 147 -16.00 -5.30 37.79
C GLY A 147 -16.56 -5.89 36.50
N GLU A 148 -17.68 -5.33 36.03
CA GLU A 148 -18.26 -5.70 34.73
C GLU A 148 -17.94 -4.66 33.65
N VAL A 149 -17.44 -5.14 32.51
CA VAL A 149 -17.18 -4.29 31.34
C VAL A 149 -18.50 -4.03 30.61
N ASN A 150 -18.87 -2.76 30.44
CA ASN A 150 -20.13 -2.40 29.79
C ASN A 150 -20.08 -2.62 28.27
N THR A 151 -20.59 -3.76 27.82
CA THR A 151 -20.61 -4.21 26.43
C THR A 151 -21.83 -3.74 25.60
N SER A 152 -22.68 -2.88 26.15
CA SER A 152 -23.90 -2.41 25.47
C SER A 152 -23.67 -1.24 24.48
N GLY A 153 -24.63 -1.03 23.57
CA GLY A 153 -24.70 0.12 22.65
C GLY A 153 -24.28 -0.15 21.20
N ARG A 154 -24.16 0.93 20.40
CA ARG A 154 -23.89 0.90 18.94
C ARG A 154 -22.56 0.21 18.56
N LYS A 155 -21.62 0.10 19.51
CA LYS A 155 -20.31 -0.54 19.34
C LYS A 155 -20.17 -1.87 20.12
N SER A 156 -21.30 -2.51 20.46
CA SER A 156 -21.32 -3.70 21.32
C SER A 156 -20.47 -4.85 20.80
N LEU A 157 -20.39 -5.06 19.47
CA LEU A 157 -19.57 -6.12 18.87
C LEU A 157 -18.09 -6.02 19.24
N TYR A 158 -17.46 -4.86 19.02
CA TYR A 158 -16.05 -4.67 19.33
C TYR A 158 -15.79 -4.75 20.84
N LYS A 159 -16.67 -4.17 21.66
CA LYS A 159 -16.58 -4.25 23.11
C LYS A 159 -16.68 -5.69 23.64
N LYS A 160 -17.57 -6.50 23.07
CA LYS A 160 -17.68 -7.94 23.40
C LYS A 160 -16.43 -8.70 23.01
N LEU A 161 -15.83 -8.38 21.86
CA LEU A 161 -14.57 -8.99 21.44
C LEU A 161 -13.43 -8.65 22.41
N PHE A 162 -13.30 -7.38 22.81
CA PHE A 162 -12.26 -6.97 23.76
C PHE A 162 -12.48 -7.54 25.16
N ALA A 163 -13.72 -7.56 25.66
CA ALA A 163 -14.06 -8.20 26.92
C ALA A 163 -13.75 -9.71 26.88
N TRP A 164 -14.11 -10.41 25.80
CA TRP A 164 -13.79 -11.83 25.63
C TRP A 164 -12.28 -12.10 25.59
N LEU A 165 -11.53 -11.25 24.88
CA LEU A 165 -10.06 -11.31 24.88
C LEU A 165 -9.50 -11.07 26.28
N ALA A 166 -10.01 -10.07 26.99
CA ALA A 166 -9.59 -9.72 28.35
C ALA A 166 -9.88 -10.84 29.35
N GLU A 167 -11.05 -11.48 29.30
CA GLU A 167 -11.39 -12.64 30.13
C GLU A 167 -10.49 -13.84 29.84
N THR A 168 -10.22 -14.10 28.55
CA THR A 168 -9.46 -15.28 28.13
C THR A 168 -7.96 -15.13 28.42
N LEU A 169 -7.40 -13.94 28.16
CA LEU A 169 -5.98 -13.66 28.35
C LEU A 169 -5.65 -13.28 29.80
N GLY A 170 -6.58 -12.62 30.49
CA GLY A 170 -6.32 -11.95 31.76
C GLY A 170 -5.26 -10.85 31.64
N THR A 171 -4.96 -10.20 32.77
CA THR A 171 -4.01 -9.09 32.83
C THR A 171 -2.59 -9.53 32.43
N GLN A 172 -2.15 -10.68 32.94
CA GLN A 172 -0.83 -11.24 32.67
C GLN A 172 -0.67 -11.78 31.24
N GLY A 173 -1.69 -12.49 30.72
CA GLY A 173 -1.64 -12.99 29.35
C GLY A 173 -1.69 -11.87 28.31
N THR A 174 -2.42 -10.80 28.59
CA THR A 174 -2.46 -9.62 27.71
C THR A 174 -1.10 -8.94 27.61
N LEU A 175 -0.40 -8.78 28.74
CA LEU A 175 0.97 -8.26 28.76
C LEU A 175 1.93 -9.19 28.02
N ALA A 176 1.88 -10.50 28.27
CA ALA A 176 2.76 -11.47 27.62
C ALA A 176 2.60 -11.45 26.08
N VAL A 177 1.36 -11.43 25.59
CA VAL A 177 1.05 -11.35 24.16
C VAL A 177 1.48 -10.00 23.57
N GLY A 178 1.18 -8.90 24.25
CA GLY A 178 1.57 -7.56 23.80
C GLY A 178 3.09 -7.39 23.68
N ILE A 179 3.85 -7.85 24.69
CA ILE A 179 5.31 -7.86 24.65
C ILE A 179 5.83 -8.77 23.54
N GLY A 180 5.26 -9.97 23.39
CA GLY A 180 5.65 -10.91 22.34
C GLY A 180 5.51 -10.31 20.94
N ILE A 181 4.35 -9.72 20.62
CA ILE A 181 4.12 -9.05 19.34
C ILE A 181 5.05 -7.83 19.20
N GLY A 182 5.23 -7.06 20.27
CA GLY A 182 6.15 -5.92 20.31
C GLY A 182 7.59 -6.30 19.95
N LEU A 183 8.10 -7.41 20.48
CA LEU A 183 9.43 -7.94 20.16
C LEU A 183 9.52 -8.36 18.69
N VAL A 184 8.48 -8.98 18.14
CA VAL A 184 8.43 -9.34 16.71
C VAL A 184 8.49 -8.07 15.83
N CYS A 185 7.72 -7.04 16.16
CA CYS A 185 7.79 -5.75 15.45
C CYS A 185 9.18 -5.10 15.58
N ALA A 186 9.78 -5.11 16.78
CA ALA A 186 11.12 -4.60 17.01
C ALA A 186 12.17 -5.35 16.20
N TYR A 187 12.05 -6.68 16.09
CA TYR A 187 12.91 -7.50 15.25
C TYR A 187 12.80 -7.11 13.77
N PHE A 188 11.58 -6.89 13.25
CA PHE A 188 11.41 -6.42 11.87
C PHE A 188 11.99 -5.03 11.64
N ILE A 189 11.85 -4.11 12.59
CA ILE A 189 12.50 -2.79 12.54
C ILE A 189 14.01 -2.97 12.46
N TYR A 190 14.61 -3.75 13.37
CA TYR A 190 16.05 -4.02 13.37
C TYR A 190 16.53 -4.62 12.05
N LYS A 191 15.82 -5.63 11.54
CA LYS A 191 16.12 -6.27 10.25
C LYS A 191 16.09 -5.27 9.09
N ASN A 192 15.07 -4.41 9.02
CA ASN A 192 14.95 -3.40 7.96
C ASN A 192 15.98 -2.28 8.06
N LEU A 193 16.49 -1.99 9.27
CA LEU A 193 17.58 -1.04 9.48
C LEU A 193 18.92 -1.57 8.98
N GLN A 194 19.18 -2.88 9.15
CA GLN A 194 20.42 -3.53 8.70
C GLN A 194 20.41 -3.85 7.21
N LEU A 195 19.30 -4.39 6.70
CA LEU A 195 19.12 -4.76 5.30
C LEU A 195 18.19 -3.75 4.64
N ARG A 196 18.72 -2.55 4.39
CA ARG A 196 17.93 -1.49 3.75
C ARG A 196 17.51 -1.96 2.35
N PRO A 197 16.21 -1.93 2.02
CA PRO A 197 15.77 -2.26 0.68
C PRO A 197 16.36 -1.26 -0.31
N VAL A 198 16.69 -1.77 -1.49
CA VAL A 198 17.22 -1.00 -2.61
C VAL A 198 16.08 -0.74 -3.58
N GLU A 199 15.97 0.50 -4.03
CA GLU A 199 15.03 0.92 -5.07
C GLU A 199 15.80 1.49 -6.26
N ILE A 200 15.35 1.15 -7.46
CA ILE A 200 15.87 1.73 -8.70
C ILE A 200 14.98 2.92 -9.03
N VAL A 201 15.63 4.06 -9.23
CA VAL A 201 14.96 5.34 -9.44
C VAL A 201 15.37 5.92 -10.78
N TYR A 202 14.37 6.26 -11.58
CA TYR A 202 14.51 6.98 -12.84
C TYR A 202 14.07 8.42 -12.60
N VAL A 203 14.96 9.37 -12.91
CA VAL A 203 14.71 10.83 -12.93
C VAL A 203 15.16 11.38 -14.28
#